data_AF-A0A5C8NWD7-F1
#
_entry.id   AF-A0A5C8NWD7-F1
#
_cell.length_a   1.000
_cell.length_b   1.000
_cell.length_c   1.000
_cell.angle_alpha   90.00
_cell.angle_beta   90.00
_cell.angle_gamma   90.00
#
_symmetry.space_group_name_H-M   'P 1'
#
loop_
_entity.id
_entity.type
_entity.pdbx_description
1 polymer ?
#
loop_
_entity_poly.entity_id
_entity_poly.type
_entity_poly.pdbx_seq_one_letter_code
_entity_poly.pdbx_strand_id
1 'polypeptide(L)'
;MFDFGFSELFVIGLIALVVLGPERLPRVAKQAGQWMGKLQRYVADVKSDINRQMELEELRNLQKEVTDAARNVESSFKSTVDETKSELDSIAASFEGPASGESTSGGQPQTDWDKIYAVRRTRDRIQERRVEREKSLGIKRPKRRP
;
A
#
# COMPACT_ATOMS: atom_id res chain seq x y z
N MET A 1 19.01 -2.07 8.03
CA MET A 1 19.84 -1.55 6.94
C MET A 1 18.91 -1.15 5.80
N PHE A 2 18.40 0.08 5.84
CA PHE A 2 17.61 0.66 4.75
C PHE A 2 18.42 1.86 4.30
N ASP A 3 19.38 1.59 3.43
CA ASP A 3 20.03 2.65 2.68
C ASP A 3 18.96 3.32 1.81
N PHE A 4 19.02 4.63 1.64
CA PHE A 4 18.23 5.35 0.64
C PHE A 4 18.74 4.99 -0.76
N GLY A 5 18.63 3.72 -1.11
CA GLY A 5 19.12 3.11 -2.32
C GLY A 5 18.05 3.07 -3.40
N PHE A 6 18.48 2.62 -4.58
CA PHE A 6 17.60 2.45 -5.72
C PHE A 6 16.48 1.43 -5.46
N SER A 7 16.74 0.41 -4.63
CA SER A 7 15.79 -0.62 -4.21
C SER A 7 14.58 -0.05 -3.49
N GLU A 8 14.79 0.74 -2.45
CA GLU A 8 13.72 1.34 -1.65
C GLU A 8 12.89 2.30 -2.48
N LEU A 9 13.54 3.09 -3.34
CA LEU A 9 12.84 4.01 -4.24
C LEU A 9 11.95 3.26 -5.24
N PHE A 10 12.40 2.09 -5.70
CA PHE A 10 11.61 1.21 -6.55
C PHE A 10 10.38 0.63 -5.82
N VAL A 11 10.56 0.18 -4.58
CA VAL A 11 9.45 -0.35 -3.74
C VAL A 11 8.41 0.74 -3.44
N ILE A 12 8.86 1.94 -3.03
CA ILE A 12 7.97 3.08 -2.80
C ILE A 12 7.26 3.48 -4.11
N GLY A 13 7.98 3.47 -5.24
CA GLY A 13 7.40 3.70 -6.56
C GLY A 13 6.28 2.71 -6.90
N LEU A 14 6.49 1.41 -6.64
CA LEU A 14 5.49 0.36 -6.81
C LEU A 14 4.25 0.60 -5.95
N ILE A 15 4.44 0.90 -4.66
CA ILE A 15 3.32 1.20 -3.75
C ILE A 15 2.55 2.43 -4.24
N ALA A 16 3.25 3.49 -4.62
CA ALA A 16 2.63 4.70 -5.14
C ALA A 16 1.86 4.45 -6.46
N LEU A 17 2.35 3.56 -7.33
CA LEU A 17 1.65 3.15 -8.55
C LEU A 17 0.36 2.40 -8.24
N VAL A 18 0.32 1.55 -7.22
CA VAL A 18 -0.89 0.81 -6.83
C VAL A 18 -1.92 1.74 -6.18
N VAL A 19 -1.49 2.59 -5.25
CA VAL A 19 -2.39 3.47 -4.47
C VAL A 19 -2.95 4.60 -5.33
N LEU A 20 -2.07 5.29 -6.06
CA LEU A 20 -2.43 6.47 -6.82
C LEU A 20 -2.82 6.14 -8.27
N GLY A 21 -2.26 5.06 -8.81
CA GLY A 21 -2.41 4.66 -10.20
C GLY A 21 -1.26 5.19 -11.09
N PRO A 22 -0.82 4.41 -12.10
CA PRO A 22 0.26 4.78 -13.02
C PRO A 22 -0.02 6.07 -13.82
N GLU A 23 -1.28 6.36 -14.09
CA GLU A 23 -1.67 7.56 -14.85
C GLU A 23 -1.63 8.84 -14.00
N ARG A 24 -1.75 8.72 -12.67
CA ARG A 24 -1.89 9.87 -11.75
C ARG A 24 -0.58 10.27 -11.08
N LEU A 25 0.32 9.32 -10.85
CA LEU A 25 1.67 9.56 -10.33
C LEU A 25 2.45 10.66 -11.07
N PRO A 26 2.56 10.65 -12.42
CA PRO A 26 3.29 11.69 -13.14
C PRO A 26 2.63 13.07 -13.02
N ARG A 27 1.31 13.13 -12.80
CA ARG A 27 0.60 14.39 -12.61
C ARG A 27 0.91 15.01 -11.26
N VAL A 28 0.94 14.20 -10.20
CA VAL A 28 1.28 14.67 -8.84
C VAL A 28 2.77 15.03 -8.75
N ALA A 29 3.66 14.24 -9.34
CA ALA A 29 5.09 14.55 -9.39
C ALA A 29 5.35 15.91 -10.08
N LYS A 30 4.63 16.22 -11.17
CA LYS A 30 4.71 17.52 -11.84
C LYS A 30 4.23 18.67 -10.95
N GLN A 31 3.13 18.48 -10.21
CA GLN A 31 2.61 19.51 -9.31
C GLN A 31 3.56 19.77 -8.13
N ALA A 32 4.02 18.69 -7.48
CA ALA A 32 5.00 18.77 -6.40
C ALA A 32 6.32 19.40 -6.88
N GLY A 33 6.81 19.02 -8.05
CA GLY A 33 8.02 19.58 -8.65
C GLY A 33 7.89 21.07 -8.95
N GLN A 34 6.75 21.54 -9.44
CA GLN A 34 6.50 22.97 -9.65
C GLN A 34 6.51 23.76 -8.34
N TRP A 35 5.96 23.19 -7.26
CA TRP A 35 5.96 23.84 -5.95
C TRP A 35 7.35 23.87 -5.34
N MET A 36 8.07 22.74 -5.40
CA MET A 36 9.44 22.63 -4.93
C MET A 36 10.38 23.59 -5.68
N GLY A 37 10.22 23.68 -7.01
CA GLY A 37 11.02 24.59 -7.83
C GLY A 37 10.76 26.06 -7.52
N LYS A 38 9.51 26.44 -7.23
CA LYS A 38 9.19 27.79 -6.74
C LYS A 38 9.85 28.05 -5.39
N LEU A 39 9.69 27.13 -4.43
CA LEU A 39 10.29 27.26 -3.10
C LEU A 39 11.81 27.39 -3.18
N GLN A 40 12.47 26.57 -3.99
CA GLN A 40 13.93 26.65 -4.19
C GLN A 40 14.36 28.03 -4.69
N ARG A 41 13.58 28.65 -5.59
CA ARG A 41 13.86 30.00 -6.09
C ARG A 41 13.68 31.06 -5.00
N TYR A 42 12.61 30.99 -4.22
CA TYR A 42 12.41 31.88 -3.07
C TYR A 42 13.54 31.76 -2.04
N VAL A 43 13.98 30.54 -1.73
CA VAL A 43 15.10 30.31 -0.82
C VAL A 43 16.41 30.86 -1.40
N ALA A 44 16.62 30.73 -2.72
CA ALA A 44 17.79 31.28 -3.38
C ALA A 44 17.81 32.82 -3.35
N ASP A 45 16.67 33.46 -3.57
CA ASP A 45 16.52 34.92 -3.55
C ASP A 45 16.74 35.46 -2.12
N VAL A 46 16.13 34.83 -1.11
CA VAL A 46 16.32 35.19 0.31
C VAL A 46 17.76 34.97 0.75
N LYS A 47 18.40 33.87 0.34
CA LYS A 47 19.83 33.63 0.62
C LYS A 47 20.73 34.70 -0.02
N SER A 48 20.40 35.14 -1.23
CA SER A 48 21.10 36.24 -1.92
C SER A 48 20.99 37.56 -1.13
N ASP A 49 19.79 37.90 -0.68
CA ASP A 49 19.53 39.14 0.05
C ASP A 49 20.17 39.15 1.45
N ILE A 50 20.08 38.03 2.18
CA ILE A 50 20.72 37.84 3.49
C ILE A 50 22.25 37.95 3.39
N ASN A 51 22.84 37.29 2.39
CA ASN A 51 24.30 37.31 2.18
C ASN A 51 24.83 38.72 1.81
N ARG A 52 23.93 39.63 1.41
CA ARG A 52 24.27 41.00 1.02
C ARG A 52 24.07 42.01 2.14
N GLN A 53 23.39 41.64 3.24
CA GLN A 53 22.98 42.57 4.30
C GLN A 53 23.39 42.17 5.74
N MET A 54 23.79 40.92 6.05
CA MET A 54 23.96 40.47 7.44
C MET A 54 25.41 40.11 7.83
N GLU A 55 25.75 40.45 9.08
CA GLU A 55 26.99 40.13 9.78
C GLU A 55 27.09 38.61 10.03
N LEU A 56 28.29 38.02 9.89
CA LEU A 56 28.52 36.55 9.90
C LEU A 56 28.03 35.82 11.17
N GLU A 57 27.74 36.55 12.24
CA GLU A 57 27.37 36.00 13.55
C GLU A 57 25.91 35.56 13.64
N GLU A 58 24.97 36.31 13.06
CA GLU A 58 23.54 35.95 13.04
C GLU A 58 23.28 34.76 12.09
N LEU A 59 23.98 34.68 10.96
CA LEU A 59 23.94 33.53 10.05
C LEU A 59 24.42 32.25 10.72
N ARG A 60 25.47 32.32 11.55
CA ARG A 60 25.98 31.17 12.30
C ARG A 60 25.00 30.69 13.38
N ASN A 61 24.31 31.62 14.04
CA ASN A 61 23.30 31.29 15.03
C ASN A 61 22.07 30.63 14.38
N LEU A 62 21.56 31.19 13.28
CA LEU A 62 20.45 30.59 12.52
C LEU A 62 20.83 29.22 11.94
N GLN A 63 22.04 29.07 11.41
CA GLN A 63 22.51 27.78 10.90
C GLN A 63 22.57 26.72 12.02
N LYS A 64 23.06 27.09 13.21
CA LYS A 64 23.04 26.20 14.38
C LYS A 64 21.63 25.80 14.76
N GLU A 65 20.72 26.76 14.89
CA GLU A 65 19.32 26.51 15.26
C GLU A 65 18.62 25.59 14.26
N VAL A 66 18.80 25.83 12.95
CA VAL A 66 18.26 24.98 11.89
C VAL A 66 18.89 23.59 11.92
N THR A 67 20.20 23.50 12.17
CA THR A 67 20.91 22.20 12.25
C THR A 67 20.43 21.39 13.44
N ASP A 68 20.24 22.02 14.60
CA ASP A 68 19.76 21.37 15.81
C ASP A 68 18.28 20.97 15.68
N ALA A 69 17.45 21.82 15.07
CA ALA A 69 16.07 21.48 14.73
C ALA A 69 16.01 20.28 13.75
N ALA A 70 16.85 20.28 12.71
CA ALA A 70 16.94 19.19 11.75
C ALA A 70 17.37 17.88 12.43
N ARG A 71 18.35 17.93 13.34
CA ARG A 71 18.79 16.75 14.13
C ARG A 71 17.69 16.20 15.03
N ASN A 72 16.88 17.08 15.64
CA ASN A 72 15.75 16.66 16.48
C ASN A 72 14.62 16.01 15.66
N VAL A 73 14.39 16.51 14.45
CA VAL A 73 13.44 15.89 13.51
C VAL A 73 13.98 14.54 13.03
N GLU A 74 15.26 14.46 12.69
CA GLU A 74 15.91 13.22 12.26
C GLU A 74 15.88 12.15 13.36
N SER A 75 16.16 12.53 14.62
CA SER A 75 16.11 11.60 15.75
C SER A 75 14.69 11.10 16.01
N SER A 76 13.70 12.00 16.01
CA SER A 76 12.29 11.64 16.18
C SER A 76 11.80 10.73 15.05
N PHE A 77 12.13 11.07 13.82
CA PHE A 77 11.78 10.28 12.64
C PHE A 77 12.43 8.90 12.67
N LYS A 78 13.72 8.82 13.03
CA LYS A 78 14.45 7.56 13.16
C LYS A 78 13.83 6.67 14.24
N SER A 79 13.47 7.22 15.40
CA SER A 79 12.77 6.49 16.46
C SER A 79 11.42 5.95 15.99
N THR A 80 10.60 6.75 15.30
CA THR A 80 9.32 6.29 14.75
C THR A 80 9.51 5.21 13.68
N VAL A 81 10.53 5.35 12.82
CA VAL A 81 10.85 4.34 11.79
C VAL A 81 11.34 3.05 12.43
N ASP A 82 12.16 3.11 13.48
CA ASP A 82 12.66 1.92 14.18
C ASP A 82 11.53 1.20 14.92
N GLU A 83 10.61 1.93 15.56
CA GLU A 83 9.40 1.37 16.18
C GLU A 83 8.48 0.70 15.16
N THR A 84 8.23 1.37 14.03
CA THR A 84 7.43 0.83 12.92
C THR A 84 8.09 -0.43 12.33
N LYS A 85 9.42 -0.46 12.21
CA LYS A 85 10.15 -1.66 11.73
C LYS A 85 10.00 -2.82 12.70
N SER A 86 10.08 -2.60 14.01
CA SER A 86 9.90 -3.66 15.00
C SER A 86 8.49 -4.25 14.97
N GLU A 87 7.46 -3.43 14.77
CA GLU A 87 6.09 -3.93 14.54
C GLU A 87 6.00 -4.75 13.25
N LEU A 88 6.52 -4.25 12.13
CA LEU A 88 6.50 -4.99 10.87
C LEU A 88 7.26 -6.33 10.96
N ASP A 89 8.40 -6.37 11.65
CA ASP A 89 9.22 -7.57 11.82
C ASP A 89 8.51 -8.60 12.71
N SER A 90 7.76 -8.14 13.73
CA SER A 90 6.92 -9.01 14.56
C SER A 90 5.73 -9.60 13.79
N ILE A 91 5.14 -8.81 12.89
CA ILE A 91 4.08 -9.27 11.99
C ILE A 91 4.66 -10.28 11.00
N ALA A 92 5.80 -9.99 10.37
CA ALA A 92 6.48 -10.88 9.43
C ALA A 92 6.89 -12.21 10.10
N ALA A 93 7.46 -12.16 11.30
CA ALA A 93 7.80 -13.35 12.09
C ALA A 93 6.56 -14.18 12.47
N SER A 94 5.40 -13.53 12.65
CA SER A 94 4.12 -14.21 12.87
C SER A 94 3.60 -14.91 11.60
N PHE A 95 4.05 -14.50 10.41
CA PHE A 95 3.76 -15.17 9.15
C PHE A 95 4.79 -16.25 8.78
N GLU A 96 6.01 -16.21 9.33
CA GLU A 96 7.14 -17.05 8.91
C GLU A 96 7.49 -18.23 9.85
N GLY A 97 6.76 -18.42 10.95
CA GLY A 97 6.93 -19.56 11.87
C GLY A 97 5.81 -20.61 11.83
N PRO A 98 6.12 -21.89 12.12
CA PRO A 98 6.71 -22.86 11.21
C PRO A 98 5.67 -23.48 10.25
N ALA A 99 6.10 -23.78 9.03
CA ALA A 99 5.48 -24.81 8.21
C ALA A 99 5.76 -26.21 8.79
N SER A 100 5.14 -26.54 9.92
CA SER A 100 5.04 -27.91 10.45
C SER A 100 3.89 -27.97 11.45
N GLY A 101 2.91 -28.82 11.16
CA GLY A 101 1.60 -28.82 11.79
C GLY A 101 1.61 -29.02 13.31
N GLU A 102 0.63 -28.41 13.98
CA GLU A 102 -0.46 -29.05 14.70
C GLU A 102 -1.36 -27.94 15.28
N SER A 103 -2.64 -27.88 14.91
CA SER A 103 -3.59 -26.91 15.46
C SER A 103 -4.88 -27.62 15.84
N THR A 104 -5.00 -27.99 17.11
CA THR A 104 -6.25 -28.41 17.73
C THR A 104 -6.74 -27.32 18.69
N SER A 105 -7.95 -26.82 18.40
CA SER A 105 -8.94 -26.24 19.32
C SER A 105 -8.63 -24.90 20.01
N GLY A 106 -9.16 -23.82 19.42
CA GLY A 106 -9.26 -22.49 20.04
C GLY A 106 -10.04 -21.45 19.23
N GLY A 107 -11.25 -21.82 18.79
CA GLY A 107 -12.29 -21.04 18.09
C GLY A 107 -12.06 -19.57 17.70
N GLN A 108 -11.75 -19.35 16.42
CA GLN A 108 -12.31 -18.25 15.61
C GLN A 108 -13.24 -18.86 14.53
N PRO A 109 -14.32 -18.16 14.12
CA PRO A 109 -15.31 -18.73 13.23
C PRO A 109 -14.67 -18.97 11.85
N GLN A 110 -14.61 -20.24 11.45
CA GLN A 110 -14.15 -20.64 10.14
C GLN A 110 -15.09 -20.05 9.08
N THR A 111 -14.66 -18.99 8.40
CA THR A 111 -15.39 -18.43 7.27
C THR A 111 -15.35 -19.45 6.14
N ASP A 112 -16.48 -20.11 5.94
CA ASP A 112 -16.67 -21.11 4.91
C ASP A 112 -16.76 -20.43 3.54
N TRP A 113 -15.61 -20.29 2.88
CA TRP A 113 -15.51 -19.71 1.55
C TRP A 113 -16.27 -20.52 0.50
N ASP A 114 -16.44 -21.83 0.71
CA ASP A 114 -17.25 -22.70 -0.15
C ASP A 114 -18.74 -22.29 -0.09
N LYS A 115 -19.25 -21.87 1.08
CA LYS A 115 -20.59 -21.25 1.19
C LYS A 115 -20.68 -19.89 0.52
N ILE A 116 -19.63 -19.07 0.56
CA ILE A 116 -19.60 -17.74 -0.06
C ILE A 116 -19.59 -17.84 -1.60
N TYR A 117 -18.90 -18.85 -2.16
CA TYR A 117 -18.85 -19.11 -3.60
C TYR A 117 -19.91 -20.09 -4.13
N ALA A 118 -20.77 -20.65 -3.27
CA ALA A 118 -21.87 -21.53 -3.68
C ALA A 118 -22.94 -20.84 -4.57
N VAL A 119 -22.89 -19.51 -4.74
CA VAL A 119 -23.86 -18.71 -5.51
C VAL A 119 -23.60 -18.75 -7.03
N ARG A 120 -23.25 -19.92 -7.59
CA ARG A 120 -23.37 -20.17 -9.04
C ARG A 120 -23.73 -21.61 -9.44
N ARG A 121 -24.11 -22.51 -8.51
CA ARG A 121 -24.58 -23.87 -8.88
C ARG A 121 -25.99 -24.23 -8.44
N THR A 122 -26.74 -23.31 -7.84
CA THR A 122 -28.12 -23.58 -7.40
C THR A 122 -29.17 -23.47 -8.51
N ARG A 123 -28.79 -23.14 -9.76
CA ARG A 123 -29.75 -23.05 -10.87
C ARG A 123 -30.02 -24.38 -11.59
N ASP A 124 -29.11 -25.35 -11.51
CA ASP A 124 -29.21 -26.57 -12.33
C ASP A 124 -30.01 -27.72 -11.69
N ARG A 125 -30.15 -27.75 -10.35
CA ARG A 125 -30.90 -28.82 -9.65
C ARG A 125 -32.43 -28.79 -9.82
N ILE A 126 -33.00 -27.68 -10.31
CA ILE A 126 -34.45 -27.59 -10.53
C ILE A 126 -34.84 -28.16 -11.92
N GLN A 127 -33.92 -28.17 -12.88
CA GLN A 127 -34.19 -28.68 -14.23
C GLN A 127 -34.22 -30.21 -14.28
N GLU A 128 -33.36 -30.89 -13.52
CA GLU A 128 -33.26 -32.37 -13.55
C GLU A 128 -34.56 -33.06 -13.10
N ARG A 129 -35.23 -32.54 -12.06
CA ARG A 129 -36.50 -33.12 -11.55
C ARG A 129 -37.72 -32.90 -12.46
N ARG A 130 -37.65 -31.98 -13.42
CA ARG A 130 -38.68 -31.83 -14.46
C ARG A 130 -38.41 -32.78 -15.62
N VAL A 131 -37.14 -33.00 -15.97
CA VAL A 131 -36.74 -33.93 -17.04
C VAL A 131 -37.07 -35.38 -16.68
N GLU A 132 -36.96 -35.77 -15.41
CA GLU A 132 -37.27 -37.13 -14.95
C GLU A 132 -38.77 -37.44 -14.96
N ARG A 133 -39.61 -36.47 -14.61
CA ARG A 133 -41.08 -36.58 -14.72
C ARG A 133 -41.58 -36.55 -16.17
N GLU A 134 -40.92 -35.81 -17.05
CA GLU A 134 -41.27 -35.81 -18.48
C GLU A 134 -40.86 -37.11 -19.18
N LYS A 135 -39.75 -37.73 -18.77
CA LYS A 135 -39.35 -39.06 -19.25
C LYS A 135 -40.33 -40.16 -18.83
N SER A 136 -40.90 -40.10 -17.62
CA SER A 136 -41.91 -41.08 -17.19
C SER A 136 -43.28 -40.87 -17.82
N LEU A 137 -43.59 -39.66 -18.29
CA LEU A 137 -44.84 -39.32 -18.99
C LEU A 137 -44.75 -39.45 -20.53
N GLY A 138 -43.61 -39.90 -21.08
CA GLY A 138 -43.49 -40.24 -22.50
C GLY A 138 -43.51 -39.06 -23.48
N ILE A 139 -43.32 -37.82 -23.01
CA ILE A 139 -43.39 -36.64 -23.88
C ILE A 139 -42.01 -36.35 -24.47
N LYS A 140 -41.87 -36.54 -25.79
CA LYS A 140 -40.64 -36.24 -26.56
C LYS A 140 -40.42 -34.72 -26.65
N ARG A 141 -39.25 -34.26 -26.21
CA ARG A 141 -38.80 -32.87 -26.42
C ARG A 141 -38.34 -32.65 -27.86
N PRO A 142 -38.63 -31.50 -28.48
CA PRO A 142 -38.06 -31.14 -29.78
C PRO A 142 -36.55 -30.87 -29.65
N LYS A 143 -35.77 -31.44 -30.58
CA LYS A 143 -34.32 -31.36 -30.62
C LYS A 143 -33.90 -29.93 -30.95
N ARG A 144 -33.32 -29.19 -29.99
CA ARG A 144 -32.64 -27.91 -30.28
C ARG A 144 -31.43 -28.20 -31.17
N ARG A 145 -31.41 -27.59 -32.35
CA ARG A 145 -30.26 -27.59 -33.27
C ARG A 145 -29.14 -26.73 -32.68
N PRO A 146 -27.87 -27.08 -32.96
CA PRO A 146 -26.70 -26.28 -32.56
C PRO A 146 -26.71 -24.90 -33.21
#